data_AF-A0A5P9NLT5-F1
#
_entry.id   AF-A0A5P9NLT5-F1
#
_cell.length_a   1.000
_cell.length_b   1.000
_cell.length_c   1.000
_cell.angle_alpha   90.00
_cell.angle_beta   90.00
_cell.angle_gamma   90.00
#
_symmetry.space_group_name_H-M   'P 1'
#
loop_
_entity.id
_entity.type
_entity.pdbx_description
1 polymer ?
#
loop_
_entity_poly.entity_id
_entity_poly.type
_entity_poly.pdbx_seq_one_letter_code
_entity_poly.pdbx_strand_id
1 'polypeptide(L)'
;MIDDEPASGEVSSGAAHSLLRAEHHIIRLTFWQTILSVVGIVIAVLALYAALTESAAVREQTAAAVWPFVQLMVEDYDKGEEAGFSLSFTNAGVGPAKMQDVRVSIDGKVTRNWSELVASVDGEAGAAVNRNFISDRVIRADETVVMLSTNNADLARKLMGAVTKPRGVVTFCYCSIFDECWLADSRKERQAVELVEACPDFGEETYIN
;
A
#
# COMPACT_ATOMS: atom_id res chain seq x y z
N MET A 1 -10.21 61.21 87.63
CA MET A 1 -10.56 59.81 87.92
C MET A 1 -11.30 59.32 86.70
N ILE A 2 -10.74 58.27 86.09
CA ILE A 2 -11.33 57.41 85.05
C ILE A 2 -11.29 58.00 83.64
N ASP A 3 -10.23 57.56 82.95
CA ASP A 3 -10.15 57.23 81.53
C ASP A 3 -11.46 56.69 80.95
N ASP A 4 -11.79 57.01 79.70
CA ASP A 4 -12.45 56.03 78.83
C ASP A 4 -12.20 56.37 77.35
N GLU A 5 -11.39 55.51 76.74
CA GLU A 5 -11.07 55.44 75.32
C GLU A 5 -12.06 54.46 74.67
N PRO A 6 -12.85 54.84 73.65
CA PRO A 6 -13.60 53.86 72.88
C PRO A 6 -13.00 53.63 71.48
N ALA A 7 -12.56 52.38 71.31
CA ALA A 7 -12.90 51.50 70.18
C ALA A 7 -12.44 51.90 68.77
N SER A 8 -11.13 51.80 68.53
CA SER A 8 -10.55 51.65 67.18
C SER A 8 -10.50 50.20 66.68
N GLY A 9 -11.02 49.22 67.46
CA GLY A 9 -10.87 47.78 67.19
C GLY A 9 -11.99 47.10 66.37
N GLU A 10 -13.20 47.67 66.30
CA GLU A 10 -14.35 46.95 65.73
C GLU A 10 -14.47 47.03 64.20
N VAL A 11 -13.99 48.12 63.57
CA VAL A 11 -14.10 48.29 62.09
C VAL A 11 -13.12 47.38 61.33
N SER A 12 -11.96 47.08 61.91
CA SER A 12 -10.93 46.20 61.31
C SER A 12 -11.36 44.73 61.23
N SER A 13 -12.11 44.26 62.25
CA SER A 13 -12.50 42.86 62.39
C SER A 13 -13.56 42.43 61.38
N GLY A 14 -14.55 43.29 61.08
CA GLY A 14 -15.61 43.00 60.10
C GLY A 14 -15.12 42.93 58.64
N ALA A 15 -14.21 43.83 58.26
CA ALA A 15 -13.58 43.82 56.93
C ALA A 15 -12.72 42.56 56.73
N ALA A 16 -11.89 42.20 57.71
CA ALA A 16 -11.07 40.99 57.68
C ALA A 16 -11.90 39.70 57.58
N HIS A 17 -13.03 39.62 58.31
CA HIS A 17 -13.95 38.48 58.24
C HIS A 17 -14.67 38.35 56.88
N SER A 18 -15.02 39.48 56.25
CA SER A 18 -15.65 39.49 54.93
C SER A 18 -14.69 39.06 53.81
N LEU A 19 -13.41 39.44 53.92
CA LEU A 19 -12.35 39.06 52.97
C LEU A 19 -12.04 37.56 53.05
N LEU A 20 -11.92 36.99 54.27
CA LEU A 20 -11.72 35.55 54.47
C LEU A 20 -12.89 34.69 53.96
N ARG A 21 -14.13 35.18 54.07
CA ARG A 21 -15.32 34.49 53.55
C ARG A 21 -15.38 34.54 52.01
N ALA A 22 -14.99 35.68 51.41
CA ALA A 22 -14.89 35.83 49.97
C ALA A 22 -13.77 34.96 49.37
N GLU A 23 -12.63 34.85 50.06
CA GLU A 23 -11.48 34.02 49.65
C GLU A 23 -11.86 32.53 49.58
N HIS A 24 -12.61 32.00 50.56
CA HIS A 24 -13.12 30.63 50.53
C HIS A 24 -14.10 30.37 49.37
N HIS A 25 -14.93 31.36 49.03
CA HIS A 25 -15.87 31.25 47.90
C HIS A 25 -15.12 31.25 46.56
N ILE A 26 -14.11 32.11 46.41
CA ILE A 26 -13.26 32.16 45.22
C ILE A 26 -12.48 30.86 45.05
N ILE A 27 -11.91 30.30 46.13
CA ILE A 27 -11.19 29.02 46.09
C ILE A 27 -12.11 27.85 45.71
N ARG A 28 -13.35 27.81 46.22
CA ARG A 28 -14.31 26.76 45.79
C ARG A 28 -14.66 26.92 44.31
N LEU A 29 -14.85 28.14 43.82
CA LEU A 29 -15.18 28.39 42.41
C LEU A 29 -14.02 27.99 41.48
N THR A 30 -12.79 28.34 41.81
CA THR A 30 -11.61 27.96 41.01
C THR A 30 -11.36 26.44 41.06
N PHE A 31 -11.60 25.79 42.20
CA PHE A 31 -11.55 24.33 42.32
C PHE A 31 -12.58 23.62 41.43
N TRP A 32 -13.82 24.12 41.38
CA TRP A 32 -14.82 23.59 40.45
C TRP A 32 -14.44 23.84 38.99
N GLN A 33 -13.87 25.01 38.68
CA GLN A 33 -13.41 25.35 37.34
C GLN A 33 -12.25 24.46 36.87
N THR A 34 -11.29 24.12 37.73
CA THR A 34 -10.19 23.22 37.37
C THR A 34 -10.69 21.80 37.14
N ILE A 35 -11.64 21.31 37.95
CA ILE A 35 -12.28 20.00 37.72
C ILE A 35 -12.97 19.96 36.36
N LEU A 36 -13.78 20.98 36.03
CA LEU A 36 -14.46 21.05 34.73
C LEU A 36 -13.48 21.08 33.57
N SER A 37 -12.36 21.79 33.71
CA SER A 37 -11.31 21.85 32.69
C SER A 37 -10.63 20.50 32.47
N VAL A 38 -10.29 19.79 33.56
CA VAL A 38 -9.67 18.45 33.48
C VAL A 38 -10.64 17.45 32.83
N VAL A 39 -11.91 17.47 33.21
CA VAL A 39 -12.94 16.62 32.58
C VAL A 39 -13.06 16.93 31.08
N GLY A 40 -13.05 18.21 30.70
CA GLY A 40 -13.05 18.62 29.29
C GLY A 40 -11.87 18.05 28.51
N ILE A 41 -10.66 18.09 29.08
CA ILE A 41 -9.45 17.52 28.45
C ILE A 41 -9.59 15.99 28.28
N VAL A 42 -10.07 15.29 29.30
CA VAL A 42 -10.26 13.82 29.24
C VAL A 42 -11.26 13.46 28.14
N ILE A 43 -12.39 14.17 28.07
CA ILE A 43 -13.39 13.97 27.01
C ILE A 43 -12.77 14.23 25.63
N ALA A 44 -12.00 15.31 25.47
CA ALA A 44 -11.34 15.62 24.20
C ALA A 44 -10.34 14.53 23.77
N VAL A 45 -9.57 13.97 24.71
CA VAL A 45 -8.64 12.85 24.44
C VAL A 45 -9.39 11.59 24.04
N LEU A 46 -10.48 11.25 24.73
CA LEU A 46 -11.31 10.08 24.40
C LEU A 46 -11.97 10.24 23.03
N ALA A 47 -12.48 11.43 22.70
CA ALA A 47 -13.07 11.73 21.40
C ALA A 47 -12.03 11.63 20.27
N LEU A 48 -10.82 12.15 20.48
CA LEU A 48 -9.72 12.02 19.52
C LEU A 48 -9.32 10.55 19.33
N TYR A 49 -9.22 9.77 20.42
CA TYR A 49 -8.93 8.34 20.34
C TYR A 49 -9.99 7.59 19.52
N ALA A 50 -11.27 7.83 19.79
CA ALA A 50 -12.38 7.25 19.03
C ALA A 50 -12.29 7.61 17.53
N ALA A 51 -12.10 8.89 17.21
CA ALA A 51 -11.96 9.35 15.83
C ALA A 51 -10.76 8.70 15.10
N LEU A 52 -9.64 8.50 15.79
CA LEU A 52 -8.47 7.80 15.23
C LEU A 52 -8.77 6.33 14.96
N THR A 53 -9.46 5.64 15.87
CA THR A 53 -9.85 4.23 15.66
C THR A 53 -10.86 4.08 14.52
N GLU A 54 -11.83 4.98 14.41
CA GLU A 54 -12.77 4.99 13.29
C GLU A 54 -12.07 5.28 11.95
N SER A 55 -11.09 6.19 11.95
CA SER A 55 -10.30 6.51 10.76
C SER A 55 -9.50 5.31 10.23
N ALA A 56 -9.00 4.44 11.11
CA ALA A 56 -8.31 3.22 10.70
C ALA A 56 -9.26 2.24 10.00
N ALA A 57 -10.47 2.04 10.53
CA ALA A 57 -11.48 1.17 9.92
C ALA A 57 -11.94 1.68 8.55
N VAL A 58 -12.10 2.99 8.39
CA VAL A 58 -12.44 3.60 7.08
C VAL A 58 -11.32 3.37 6.07
N ARG A 59 -10.05 3.50 6.47
CA ARG A 59 -8.90 3.25 5.58
C ARG A 59 -8.89 1.82 5.05
N GLU A 60 -9.11 0.85 5.92
CA GLU A 60 -9.12 -0.56 5.53
C GLU A 60 -10.27 -0.89 4.57
N GLN A 61 -11.46 -0.32 4.79
CA GLN A 61 -12.57 -0.44 3.84
C GLN A 61 -12.27 0.21 2.49
N THR A 62 -11.63 1.38 2.48
CA THR A 62 -11.23 2.03 1.23
C THR A 62 -10.14 1.27 0.49
N ALA A 63 -9.18 0.67 1.21
CA ALA A 63 -8.12 -0.16 0.65
C ALA A 63 -8.70 -1.45 0.03
N ALA A 64 -9.61 -2.12 0.73
CA ALA A 64 -10.33 -3.28 0.22
C ALA A 64 -11.17 -2.94 -1.03
N ALA A 65 -11.77 -1.75 -1.08
CA ALA A 65 -12.53 -1.28 -2.24
C ALA A 65 -11.67 -0.98 -3.48
N VAL A 66 -10.35 -0.82 -3.31
CA VAL A 66 -9.40 -0.57 -4.41
C VAL A 66 -8.29 -1.61 -4.49
N TRP A 67 -8.50 -2.80 -3.92
CA TRP A 67 -7.49 -3.85 -3.91
C TRP A 67 -7.14 -4.28 -5.35
N PRO A 68 -5.91 -4.03 -5.84
CA PRO A 68 -5.46 -4.54 -7.12
C PRO A 68 -4.99 -5.99 -6.96
N PHE A 69 -5.19 -6.80 -7.99
CA PHE A 69 -4.72 -8.19 -7.98
C PHE A 69 -4.24 -8.60 -9.36
N VAL A 70 -2.94 -8.40 -9.60
CA VAL A 70 -2.32 -8.67 -10.90
C VAL A 70 -1.89 -10.13 -10.97
N GLN A 71 -2.42 -10.82 -11.98
CA GLN A 71 -2.12 -12.20 -12.28
C GLN A 71 -1.28 -12.29 -13.57
N LEU A 72 -0.28 -13.17 -13.54
CA LEU A 72 0.43 -13.61 -14.73
C LEU A 72 -0.38 -14.71 -15.42
N MET A 73 -0.73 -14.48 -16.68
CA MET A 73 -1.38 -15.45 -17.56
C MET A 73 -0.40 -15.88 -18.65
N VAL A 74 -0.25 -17.19 -18.79
CA VAL A 74 0.46 -17.83 -19.89
C VAL A 74 -0.61 -18.53 -20.72
N GLU A 75 -0.75 -18.14 -21.97
CA GLU A 75 -1.65 -18.80 -22.91
C GLU A 75 -0.84 -19.36 -24.06
N ASP A 76 -1.08 -20.61 -24.39
CA ASP A 76 -0.42 -21.30 -25.49
C ASP A 76 -1.38 -22.22 -26.22
N TYR A 77 -1.07 -22.49 -27.49
CA TYR A 77 -1.72 -23.52 -28.26
C TYR A 77 -0.73 -24.14 -29.26
N ASP A 78 -0.88 -25.44 -29.50
CA ASP A 78 -0.16 -26.14 -30.56
C ASP A 78 -1.15 -27.01 -31.34
N LYS A 79 -1.31 -26.70 -32.63
CA LYS A 79 -2.17 -27.40 -33.59
C LYS A 79 -1.36 -27.96 -34.77
N GLY A 80 -0.08 -28.27 -34.56
CA GLY A 80 0.77 -28.88 -35.59
C GLY A 80 1.43 -27.84 -36.50
N GLU A 81 0.77 -27.35 -37.53
CA GLU A 81 1.36 -26.30 -38.40
C GLU A 81 1.24 -24.89 -37.80
N GLU A 82 0.30 -24.70 -36.88
CA GLU A 82 0.09 -23.45 -36.16
C GLU A 82 0.36 -23.65 -34.67
N ALA A 83 1.21 -22.78 -34.10
CA ALA A 83 1.34 -22.67 -32.66
C ALA A 83 1.48 -21.21 -32.26
N GLY A 84 0.97 -20.88 -31.09
CA GLY A 84 1.01 -19.53 -30.54
C GLY A 84 1.35 -19.55 -29.06
N PHE A 85 1.98 -18.49 -28.63
CA PHE A 85 2.37 -18.27 -27.24
C PHE A 85 2.10 -16.82 -26.87
N SER A 86 1.50 -16.59 -25.70
CA SER A 86 1.35 -15.27 -25.13
C SER A 86 1.61 -15.26 -23.62
N LEU A 87 2.26 -14.20 -23.17
CA LEU A 87 2.48 -13.86 -21.78
C LEU A 87 1.77 -12.54 -21.51
N SER A 88 0.81 -12.55 -20.59
CA SER A 88 0.01 -11.37 -20.28
C SER A 88 -0.16 -11.17 -18.78
N PHE A 89 -0.45 -9.92 -18.41
CA PHE A 89 -0.80 -9.54 -17.05
C PHE A 89 -2.23 -9.05 -17.03
N THR A 90 -3.04 -9.68 -16.19
CA THR A 90 -4.45 -9.34 -15.98
C THR A 90 -4.64 -8.83 -14.57
N ASN A 91 -5.22 -7.65 -14.40
CA ASN A 91 -5.63 -7.18 -13.08
C ASN A 91 -7.04 -7.70 -12.78
N ALA A 92 -7.13 -8.79 -12.03
CA ALA A 92 -8.38 -9.39 -11.56
C ALA A 92 -8.90 -8.74 -10.26
N GLY A 93 -8.25 -7.67 -9.80
CA GLY A 93 -8.67 -6.88 -8.64
C GLY A 93 -9.65 -5.77 -9.02
N VAL A 94 -10.18 -5.10 -8.01
CA VAL A 94 -11.19 -4.03 -8.16
C VAL A 94 -10.58 -2.64 -8.35
N GLY A 95 -9.32 -2.45 -7.97
CA GLY A 95 -8.61 -1.18 -8.12
C GLY A 95 -7.50 -1.20 -9.17
N PRO A 96 -7.03 -0.01 -9.60
CA PRO A 96 -5.92 0.09 -10.54
C PRO A 96 -4.60 -0.37 -9.90
N ALA A 97 -3.80 -1.09 -10.68
CA ALA A 97 -2.48 -1.58 -10.29
C ALA A 97 -1.38 -0.75 -10.95
N LYS A 98 -0.55 -0.06 -10.18
CA LYS A 98 0.67 0.59 -10.66
C LYS A 98 1.75 -0.48 -10.76
N MET A 99 2.08 -0.93 -11.97
CA MET A 99 3.19 -1.84 -12.20
C MET A 99 4.50 -1.11 -11.97
N GLN A 100 5.37 -1.73 -11.20
CA GLN A 100 6.76 -1.31 -11.04
C GLN A 100 7.62 -2.23 -11.92
N ASP A 101 8.72 -2.74 -11.41
CA ASP A 101 9.62 -3.60 -12.17
C ASP A 101 9.09 -5.03 -12.35
N VAL A 102 9.44 -5.58 -13.51
CA VAL A 102 9.27 -6.99 -13.86
C VAL A 102 10.65 -7.58 -14.11
N ARG A 103 10.93 -8.74 -13.52
CA ARG A 103 12.13 -9.53 -13.74
C ARG A 103 11.74 -10.87 -14.34
N VAL A 104 12.34 -11.19 -15.48
CA VAL A 104 12.18 -12.48 -16.15
C VAL A 104 13.49 -13.22 -16.09
N SER A 105 13.44 -14.51 -15.76
CA SER A 105 14.63 -15.37 -15.80
C SER A 105 14.30 -16.74 -16.36
N ILE A 106 15.20 -17.26 -17.20
CA ILE A 106 15.13 -18.58 -17.80
C ILE A 106 16.37 -19.35 -17.35
N ASP A 107 16.17 -20.54 -16.78
CA ASP A 107 17.23 -21.40 -16.25
C ASP A 107 18.16 -20.67 -15.26
N GLY A 108 17.59 -19.76 -14.47
CA GLY A 108 18.31 -18.94 -13.48
C GLY A 108 19.09 -17.76 -14.05
N LYS A 109 19.07 -17.55 -15.38
CA LYS A 109 19.66 -16.37 -16.03
C LYS A 109 18.60 -15.31 -16.26
N VAL A 110 18.83 -14.10 -15.76
CA VAL A 110 17.96 -12.95 -16.00
C VAL A 110 18.00 -12.59 -17.48
N THR A 111 16.82 -12.42 -18.09
CA THR A 111 16.66 -11.92 -19.46
C THR A 111 16.11 -10.50 -19.37
N ARG A 112 16.84 -9.53 -19.90
CA ARG A 112 16.51 -8.10 -19.74
C ARG A 112 15.62 -7.57 -20.84
N ASN A 113 15.62 -8.20 -22.01
CA ASN A 113 14.86 -7.76 -23.16
C ASN A 113 14.37 -8.96 -23.96
N TRP A 114 13.54 -8.67 -24.96
CA TRP A 114 13.00 -9.70 -25.82
C TRP A 114 14.10 -10.50 -26.55
N SER A 115 15.13 -9.83 -27.06
CA SER A 115 16.21 -10.51 -27.80
C SER A 115 16.98 -11.51 -26.94
N GLU A 116 17.24 -11.19 -25.67
CA GLU A 116 17.87 -12.09 -24.70
C GLU A 116 16.96 -13.27 -24.35
N LEU A 117 15.66 -13.02 -24.20
CA LEU A 117 14.68 -14.08 -23.96
C LEU A 117 14.63 -15.08 -25.13
N VAL A 118 14.61 -14.59 -26.37
CA VAL A 118 14.67 -15.44 -27.57
C VAL A 118 15.98 -16.21 -27.66
N ALA A 119 17.10 -15.53 -27.44
CA ALA A 119 18.42 -16.15 -27.47
C ALA A 119 18.54 -17.24 -26.40
N SER A 120 17.91 -17.07 -25.23
CA SER A 120 17.90 -18.07 -24.16
C SER A 120 17.21 -19.38 -24.53
N VAL A 121 16.35 -19.37 -25.56
CA VAL A 121 15.60 -20.54 -26.04
C VAL A 121 16.09 -21.02 -27.41
N ASP A 122 17.27 -20.57 -27.85
CA ASP A 122 17.83 -20.82 -29.18
C ASP A 122 16.88 -20.41 -30.31
N GLY A 123 16.07 -19.37 -30.11
CA GLY A 123 15.15 -18.82 -31.10
C GLY A 123 15.81 -17.80 -32.03
N GLU A 124 15.13 -17.47 -33.13
CA GLU A 124 15.60 -16.43 -34.04
C GLU A 124 15.05 -15.05 -33.63
N ALA A 125 15.93 -14.11 -33.32
CA ALA A 125 15.56 -12.77 -32.86
C ALA A 125 14.73 -11.95 -33.89
N GLY A 126 14.73 -12.35 -35.16
CA GLY A 126 13.95 -11.74 -36.25
C GLY A 126 12.49 -12.22 -36.35
N ALA A 127 12.05 -13.14 -35.49
CA ALA A 127 10.68 -13.64 -35.52
C ALA A 127 9.64 -12.55 -35.21
N ALA A 128 8.49 -12.61 -35.89
CA ALA A 128 7.40 -11.66 -35.71
C ALA A 128 6.78 -11.81 -34.32
N VAL A 129 6.97 -10.79 -33.48
CA VAL A 129 6.60 -10.81 -32.07
C VAL A 129 5.94 -9.50 -31.70
N ASN A 130 4.78 -9.59 -31.05
CA ASN A 130 4.10 -8.45 -30.47
C ASN A 130 4.62 -8.23 -29.04
N ARG A 131 4.92 -6.97 -28.71
CA ARG A 131 5.61 -6.60 -27.46
C ARG A 131 5.00 -5.34 -26.88
N ASN A 132 4.74 -5.35 -25.58
CA ASN A 132 4.34 -4.16 -24.83
C ASN A 132 5.22 -3.98 -23.60
N PHE A 133 5.47 -2.72 -23.25
CA PHE A 133 6.12 -2.36 -21.99
C PHE A 133 5.14 -2.56 -20.84
N ILE A 134 5.54 -3.34 -19.84
CA ILE A 134 4.73 -3.61 -18.65
C ILE A 134 5.17 -2.75 -17.46
N SER A 135 6.45 -2.42 -17.37
CA SER A 135 7.00 -1.58 -16.30
C SER A 135 6.47 -0.15 -16.37
N ASP A 136 6.34 0.51 -15.22
CA ASP A 136 5.90 1.90 -15.05
C ASP A 136 4.53 2.24 -15.66
N ARG A 137 3.65 1.24 -15.81
CA ARG A 137 2.29 1.44 -16.33
C ARG A 137 1.23 1.18 -15.28
N VAL A 138 0.06 1.77 -15.47
CA VAL A 138 -1.13 1.45 -14.67
C VAL A 138 -2.01 0.45 -15.41
N ILE A 139 -2.35 -0.67 -14.77
CA ILE A 139 -3.35 -1.63 -15.23
C ILE A 139 -4.67 -1.32 -14.56
N ARG A 140 -5.72 -0.99 -15.33
CA ARG A 140 -7.08 -0.82 -14.81
C ARG A 140 -7.64 -2.16 -14.33
N ALA A 141 -8.68 -2.13 -13.49
CA ALA A 141 -9.43 -3.33 -13.14
C ALA A 141 -9.96 -4.01 -14.42
N ASP A 142 -9.88 -5.34 -14.45
CA ASP A 142 -10.23 -6.21 -15.58
C ASP A 142 -9.45 -5.97 -16.89
N GLU A 143 -8.43 -5.10 -16.87
CA GLU A 143 -7.56 -4.90 -18.03
C GLU A 143 -6.51 -6.01 -18.11
N THR A 144 -6.41 -6.62 -19.30
CA THR A 144 -5.35 -7.54 -19.67
C THR A 144 -4.40 -6.85 -20.62
N VAL A 145 -3.11 -6.94 -20.34
CA VAL A 145 -2.08 -6.47 -21.26
C VAL A 145 -1.10 -7.57 -21.58
N VAL A 146 -0.99 -7.85 -22.87
CA VAL A 146 -0.09 -8.82 -23.44
C VAL A 146 1.31 -8.22 -23.46
N MET A 147 2.19 -8.70 -22.57
CA MET A 147 3.60 -8.32 -22.54
C MET A 147 4.30 -8.78 -23.80
N LEU A 148 4.01 -10.02 -24.19
CA LEU A 148 4.69 -10.71 -25.27
C LEU A 148 3.72 -11.67 -25.93
N SER A 149 3.66 -11.69 -27.26
CA SER A 149 3.04 -12.79 -27.99
C SER A 149 3.71 -13.07 -29.32
N THR A 150 3.63 -14.33 -29.76
CA THR A 150 4.13 -14.79 -31.05
C THR A 150 3.22 -15.88 -31.60
N ASN A 151 3.04 -15.87 -32.92
CA ASN A 151 2.37 -16.92 -33.68
C ASN A 151 3.35 -17.68 -34.58
N ASN A 152 4.66 -17.42 -34.43
CA ASN A 152 5.69 -18.23 -35.09
C ASN A 152 5.76 -19.58 -34.35
N ALA A 153 5.41 -20.66 -35.05
CA ALA A 153 5.21 -21.95 -34.40
C ALA A 153 6.48 -22.51 -33.74
N ASP A 154 7.65 -22.35 -34.38
CA ASP A 154 8.92 -22.82 -33.84
C ASP A 154 9.32 -22.05 -32.57
N LEU A 155 9.16 -20.73 -32.61
CA LEU A 155 9.45 -19.88 -31.45
C LEU A 155 8.43 -20.11 -30.33
N ALA A 156 7.13 -20.23 -30.65
CA ALA A 156 6.08 -20.49 -29.66
C ALA A 156 6.39 -21.76 -28.86
N ARG A 157 6.71 -22.88 -29.54
CA ARG A 157 7.08 -24.13 -28.86
C ARG A 157 8.31 -24.00 -27.96
N LYS A 158 9.33 -23.27 -28.42
CA LYS A 158 10.53 -23.00 -27.63
C LYS A 158 10.20 -22.21 -26.36
N LEU A 159 9.36 -21.18 -26.47
CA LEU A 159 8.91 -20.39 -25.33
C LEU A 159 8.03 -21.21 -24.38
N MET A 160 7.09 -21.99 -24.89
CA MET A 160 6.25 -22.88 -24.08
C MET A 160 7.10 -23.79 -23.16
N GLY A 161 8.16 -24.38 -23.73
CA GLY A 161 9.11 -25.20 -22.96
C GLY A 161 9.95 -24.40 -21.96
N ALA A 162 10.29 -23.15 -22.27
CA ALA A 162 11.14 -22.31 -21.43
C ALA A 162 10.40 -21.65 -20.26
N VAL A 163 9.14 -21.24 -20.46
CA VAL A 163 8.34 -20.53 -19.43
C VAL A 163 7.70 -21.53 -18.44
N THR A 164 7.78 -22.84 -18.72
CA THR A 164 7.33 -23.89 -17.81
C THR A 164 8.22 -23.96 -16.54
N LYS A 165 7.59 -24.07 -15.37
CA LYS A 165 8.30 -24.27 -14.09
C LYS A 165 9.12 -25.57 -14.13
N PRO A 166 10.37 -25.59 -13.60
CA PRO A 166 11.06 -24.53 -12.86
C PRO A 166 11.95 -23.63 -13.73
N ARG A 167 11.97 -23.81 -15.05
CA ARG A 167 12.90 -23.10 -15.95
C ARG A 167 12.59 -21.62 -16.05
N GLY A 168 11.32 -21.29 -16.24
CA GLY A 168 10.84 -19.92 -16.35
C GLY A 168 10.36 -19.36 -15.01
N VAL A 169 10.96 -18.25 -14.59
CA VAL A 169 10.55 -17.51 -13.39
C VAL A 169 10.31 -16.05 -13.76
N VAL A 170 9.12 -15.57 -13.42
CA VAL A 170 8.72 -14.18 -13.58
C VAL A 170 8.40 -13.63 -12.19
N THR A 171 9.16 -12.64 -11.76
CA THR A 171 8.94 -11.91 -10.52
C THR A 171 8.53 -10.50 -10.88
N PHE A 172 7.44 -10.00 -10.29
CA PHE A 172 6.95 -8.67 -10.59
C PHE A 172 6.36 -8.04 -9.34
N CYS A 173 6.47 -6.71 -9.27
CA CYS A 173 5.90 -5.94 -8.18
C CYS A 173 4.89 -4.92 -8.70
N TYR A 174 3.83 -4.72 -7.94
CA TYR A 174 2.80 -3.73 -8.25
C TYR A 174 2.27 -3.11 -6.98
N CYS A 175 1.78 -1.87 -7.07
CA CYS A 175 1.22 -1.15 -5.94
C CYS A 175 -0.18 -0.62 -6.24
N SER A 176 -0.98 -0.42 -5.19
CA SER A 176 -2.25 0.30 -5.27
C SER A 176 -1.99 1.81 -5.37
N ILE A 177 -3.05 2.58 -5.60
CA ILE A 177 -3.00 4.05 -5.56
C ILE A 177 -2.62 4.61 -4.18
N PHE A 178 -2.75 3.81 -3.13
CA PHE A 178 -2.40 4.17 -1.75
C PHE A 178 -0.99 3.71 -1.34
N ASP A 179 -0.16 3.31 -2.31
CA ASP A 179 1.23 2.89 -2.11
C ASP A 179 1.41 1.61 -1.26
N GLU A 180 0.34 0.81 -1.14
CA GLU A 180 0.47 -0.58 -0.68
C GLU A 180 0.98 -1.44 -1.84
N CYS A 181 2.05 -2.19 -1.62
CA CYS A 181 2.75 -2.92 -2.68
C CYS A 181 2.75 -4.44 -2.45
N TRP A 182 2.67 -5.19 -3.54
CA TRP A 182 2.70 -6.65 -3.54
C TRP A 182 3.78 -7.16 -4.49
N LEU A 183 4.59 -8.09 -3.98
CA LEU A 183 5.57 -8.84 -4.75
C LEU A 183 4.99 -10.21 -5.11
N ALA A 184 4.90 -10.47 -6.42
CA ALA A 184 4.47 -11.74 -6.95
C ALA A 184 5.68 -12.50 -7.53
N ASP A 185 5.73 -13.80 -7.27
CA ASP A 185 6.75 -14.70 -7.80
C ASP A 185 6.06 -15.88 -8.47
N SER A 186 6.29 -16.05 -9.77
CA SER A 186 5.61 -17.08 -10.54
C SER A 186 5.86 -18.48 -10.00
N ARG A 187 6.95 -18.75 -9.25
CA ARG A 187 7.23 -20.05 -8.63
C ARG A 187 6.24 -20.41 -7.54
N LYS A 188 5.75 -19.42 -6.79
CA LYS A 188 4.73 -19.59 -5.74
C LYS A 188 3.36 -19.87 -6.37
N GLU A 189 2.36 -20.14 -5.53
CA GLU A 189 0.97 -20.25 -5.97
C GLU A 189 0.47 -18.89 -6.48
N ARG A 190 -0.43 -18.89 -7.46
CA ARG A 190 -0.92 -17.65 -8.12
C ARG A 190 -1.61 -16.67 -7.16
N GLN A 191 -2.13 -17.16 -6.03
CA GLN A 191 -2.76 -16.36 -4.99
C GLN A 191 -1.79 -15.93 -3.88
N ALA A 192 -0.59 -16.51 -3.83
CA ALA A 192 0.40 -16.24 -2.80
C ALA A 192 1.27 -15.02 -3.16
N VAL A 193 0.63 -13.85 -3.20
CA VAL A 193 1.31 -12.56 -3.32
C VAL A 193 1.77 -12.08 -1.94
N GLU A 194 2.97 -11.51 -1.87
CA GLU A 194 3.58 -11.08 -0.62
C GLU A 194 3.45 -9.56 -0.47
N LEU A 195 2.88 -9.08 0.63
CA LEU A 195 2.83 -7.65 0.93
C LEU A 195 4.23 -7.16 1.31
N VAL A 196 4.68 -6.09 0.68
CA VAL A 196 6.02 -5.49 0.89
C VAL A 196 5.90 -4.00 1.17
N GLU A 197 6.81 -3.46 1.98
CA GLU A 197 6.83 -2.01 2.29
C GLU A 197 7.11 -1.15 1.04
N ALA A 198 7.94 -1.66 0.14
CA ALA A 198 8.24 -1.04 -1.14
C ALA A 198 8.62 -2.13 -2.15
N CYS A 199 8.37 -1.85 -3.43
CA CYS A 199 8.84 -2.73 -4.48
C CYS A 199 10.39 -2.74 -4.53
N PRO A 200 11.01 -3.92 -4.70
CA PRO A 200 12.44 -4.01 -4.89
C PRO A 200 12.82 -3.32 -6.22
N ASP A 201 13.86 -2.51 -6.17
CA ASP A 201 14.52 -1.99 -7.38
C ASP A 201 15.32 -3.12 -8.02
N PHE A 202 14.88 -3.58 -9.19
CA PHE A 202 15.61 -4.61 -9.92
C PHE A 202 16.77 -4.03 -10.74
N GLY A 203 16.87 -2.71 -10.88
CA GLY A 203 17.96 -2.01 -11.56
C GLY A 203 18.27 -2.59 -12.93
N GLU A 204 19.51 -3.06 -13.11
CA GLU A 204 19.99 -3.69 -14.34
C GLU A 204 19.31 -5.03 -14.67
N GLU A 205 18.61 -5.64 -13.73
CA GLU A 205 17.88 -6.89 -13.89
C GLU A 205 16.40 -6.67 -14.27
N THR A 206 15.96 -5.42 -14.40
CA THR A 206 14.64 -5.06 -14.87
C THR A 206 14.47 -5.44 -16.34
N TYR A 207 13.32 -6.03 -16.67
CA TYR A 207 12.93 -6.31 -18.04
C TYR A 207 12.55 -5.00 -18.74
N ILE A 208 13.39 -4.59 -19.68
CA ILE A 208 13.26 -3.45 -20.56
C ILE A 208 12.99 -4.02 -21.95
N ASN A 209 11.78 -3.84 -22.48
CA ASN A 209 11.39 -4.39 -23.79
C ASN A 209 12.28 -3.86 -24.94
#